data_AF-A0A2M8PKG1-F1
#
_entry.id   AF-A0A2M8PKG1-F1
#
_cell.length_a   1.000
_cell.length_b   1.000
_cell.length_c   1.000
_cell.angle_alpha   90.00
_cell.angle_beta   90.00
_cell.angle_gamma   90.00
#
_symmetry.space_group_name_H-M   'P 1'
#
loop_
_entity.id
_entity.type
_entity.pdbx_description
1 polymer ?
#
loop_
_entity_poly.entity_id
_entity_poly.type
_entity_poly.pdbx_seq_one_letter_code
_entity_poly.pdbx_strand_id
1 'polypeptide(L)'
;MLNTLVIAPHGAQLDNVGYIELLKRETQATTIQGSLRATIRWRSNVNKPYTTATINGYDTDFEAISIEPPRLLEGRYPNLGEVAIEQRFAARHGLKIGDRLYFITPDEQELAYQVSGILFHVYNLSPNTGIYANLQDANLL
;
A
#
# COMPACT_ATOMS: atom_id res chain seq x y z
N MET A 1 -17.63 3.69 19.32
CA MET A 1 -17.89 2.25 19.29
C MET A 1 -17.94 1.85 17.82
N LEU A 2 -17.01 1.04 17.33
CA LEU A 2 -16.99 0.59 15.92
C LEU A 2 -17.79 -0.72 15.87
N ASN A 3 -19.02 -0.69 15.34
CA ASN A 3 -19.99 -1.79 15.46
C ASN A 3 -20.18 -2.60 14.16
N THR A 4 -19.35 -2.41 13.15
CA THR A 4 -19.50 -3.11 11.85
C THR A 4 -18.19 -3.78 11.46
N LEU A 5 -18.15 -5.11 11.63
CA LEU A 5 -17.08 -5.98 11.17
C LEU A 5 -17.64 -6.86 10.06
N VAL A 6 -17.11 -6.74 8.85
CA VAL A 6 -17.43 -7.65 7.73
C VAL A 6 -16.32 -8.70 7.66
N ILE A 7 -16.63 -9.94 8.03
CA ILE A 7 -15.74 -11.09 7.81
C ILE A 7 -16.25 -11.82 6.58
N ALA A 8 -15.39 -12.00 5.59
CA ALA A 8 -15.73 -12.74 4.39
C ALA A 8 -14.91 -14.03 4.26
N PRO A 9 -15.48 -15.10 3.67
CA PRO A 9 -14.74 -16.31 3.35
C PRO A 9 -13.56 -16.01 2.42
N HIS A 10 -12.51 -16.82 2.54
CA HIS A 10 -11.41 -16.79 1.59
C HIS A 10 -11.93 -17.01 0.16
N GLY A 11 -11.61 -16.10 -0.77
CA GLY A 11 -12.07 -16.14 -2.16
C GLY A 11 -13.43 -15.50 -2.42
N ALA A 12 -14.09 -14.93 -1.41
CA ALA A 12 -15.29 -14.12 -1.64
C ALA A 12 -14.93 -12.81 -2.35
N GLN A 13 -15.67 -12.49 -3.41
CA GLN A 13 -15.57 -11.18 -4.04
C GLN A 13 -16.33 -10.17 -3.18
N LEU A 14 -15.59 -9.29 -2.51
CA LEU A 14 -16.17 -8.24 -1.69
C LEU A 14 -16.55 -7.04 -2.54
N ASP A 15 -17.77 -6.55 -2.38
CA ASP A 15 -18.21 -5.26 -2.92
C ASP A 15 -17.72 -4.13 -2.00
N ASN A 16 -16.41 -3.88 -2.02
CA ASN A 16 -15.78 -2.85 -1.19
C ASN A 16 -16.41 -1.47 -1.41
N VAL A 17 -16.84 -1.17 -2.65
CA VAL A 17 -17.56 0.07 -2.99
C VAL A 17 -18.91 0.09 -2.26
N GLY A 18 -19.71 -0.97 -2.38
CA GLY A 18 -20.99 -1.11 -1.69
C GLY A 18 -20.87 -1.04 -0.17
N TYR A 19 -19.82 -1.63 0.42
CA TYR A 19 -19.56 -1.56 1.85
C TYR A 19 -19.17 -0.16 2.32
N ILE A 20 -18.29 0.53 1.59
CA ILE A 20 -17.94 1.92 1.89
C ILE A 20 -19.17 2.82 1.79
N GLU A 21 -20.01 2.65 0.76
CA GLU A 21 -21.26 3.39 0.61
C GLU A 21 -22.28 3.07 1.72
N LEU A 22 -22.36 1.81 2.16
CA LEU A 22 -23.17 1.43 3.31
C LEU A 22 -22.67 2.13 4.59
N LEU A 23 -21.36 2.11 4.85
CA LEU A 23 -20.77 2.76 6.01
C LEU A 23 -21.02 4.27 5.98
N LYS A 24 -20.97 4.91 4.81
CA LYS A 24 -21.30 6.34 4.64
C LYS A 24 -22.76 6.64 5.00
N ARG A 25 -23.69 5.72 4.74
CA ARG A 25 -25.12 5.90 5.06
C ARG A 25 -25.46 5.60 6.52
N GLU A 26 -24.88 4.54 7.08
CA GLU A 26 -25.29 3.97 8.37
C GLU A 26 -24.52 4.54 9.57
N THR A 27 -23.45 5.29 9.34
CA THR A 27 -22.60 5.83 10.42
C THR A 27 -22.67 7.35 10.49
N GLN A 28 -22.43 7.90 11.69
CA GLN A 28 -22.18 9.34 11.88
C GLN A 28 -20.70 9.70 11.63
N ALA A 29 -19.96 8.85 10.92
CA ALA A 29 -18.55 9.11 10.66
C ALA A 29 -18.41 10.37 9.78
N THR A 30 -17.55 11.29 10.19
CA THR A 30 -17.26 12.51 9.43
C THR A 30 -16.37 12.22 8.22
N THR A 31 -15.67 11.09 8.21
CA THR A 31 -14.79 10.65 7.13
C THR A 31 -14.69 9.13 7.13
N ILE A 32 -14.70 8.54 5.93
CA ILE A 32 -14.47 7.12 5.70
C ILE A 32 -13.41 7.02 4.60
N GLN A 33 -12.35 6.25 4.84
CA GLN A 33 -11.27 5.98 3.89
C GLN A 33 -10.99 4.49 3.85
N GLY A 34 -10.96 3.93 2.65
CA GLY A 34 -10.57 2.56 2.39
C GLY A 34 -9.06 2.43 2.25
N SER A 35 -8.52 1.35 2.81
CA SER A 35 -7.11 1.01 2.65
C SER A 35 -6.95 -0.48 2.39
N LEU A 36 -6.03 -0.82 1.50
CA LEU A 36 -5.49 -2.17 1.35
C LEU A 36 -4.17 -2.26 2.13
N ARG A 37 -4.01 -3.34 2.88
CA ARG A 37 -2.72 -3.73 3.46
C ARG A 37 -2.52 -5.22 3.21
N ALA A 38 -1.49 -5.56 2.44
CA ALA A 38 -1.20 -6.94 2.07
C ALA A 38 0.28 -7.28 2.24
N THR A 39 0.58 -8.56 2.39
CA THR A 39 1.96 -9.06 2.38
C THR A 39 2.33 -9.44 0.95
N ILE A 40 3.41 -8.87 0.45
CA ILE A 40 3.92 -9.09 -0.91
C ILE A 40 5.32 -9.70 -0.89
N ARG A 41 5.69 -10.37 -1.97
CA ARG A 41 7.06 -10.88 -2.19
C ARG A 41 7.81 -9.92 -3.10
N TRP A 42 8.99 -9.48 -2.70
CA TRP A 42 9.78 -8.50 -3.43
C TRP A 42 11.29 -8.76 -3.36
N ARG A 43 12.03 -8.19 -4.30
CA ARG A 43 13.50 -8.12 -4.29
C ARG A 43 14.00 -6.81 -4.89
N SER A 44 15.17 -6.35 -4.44
CA SER A 44 15.82 -5.13 -4.95
C SER A 44 16.64 -5.35 -6.22
N ASN A 45 16.91 -6.60 -6.60
CA ASN A 45 17.68 -6.96 -7.78
C ASN A 45 17.28 -8.37 -8.22
N VAL A 46 17.30 -8.61 -9.54
CA VAL A 46 17.09 -9.91 -10.17
C VAL A 46 18.03 -11.04 -9.71
N ASN A 47 19.13 -10.70 -9.04
CA ASN A 47 20.08 -11.66 -8.48
C ASN A 47 19.88 -11.92 -6.97
N LYS A 48 18.92 -11.25 -6.32
CA LYS A 48 18.63 -11.45 -4.89
C LYS A 48 17.41 -12.35 -4.70
N PRO A 49 17.36 -13.12 -3.59
CA PRO A 49 16.17 -13.87 -3.24
C PRO A 49 15.00 -12.93 -2.92
N TYR A 50 13.79 -13.42 -3.13
CA TYR A 50 12.59 -12.73 -2.68
C TYR A 50 12.51 -12.72 -1.15
N THR A 51 12.05 -11.59 -0.63
CA THR A 51 11.71 -11.38 0.78
C THR A 51 10.30 -10.82 0.88
N THR A 52 9.73 -10.75 2.07
CA THR A 52 8.40 -10.19 2.26
C THR A 52 8.44 -8.70 2.59
N ALA A 53 7.41 -7.98 2.14
CA ALA A 53 7.12 -6.60 2.52
C ALA A 53 5.61 -6.43 2.75
N THR A 54 5.22 -5.27 3.28
CA THR A 54 3.83 -4.85 3.40
C THR A 54 3.55 -3.77 2.37
N ILE A 55 2.68 -4.07 1.41
CA ILE A 55 2.17 -3.06 0.49
C ILE A 55 0.93 -2.40 1.09
N ASN A 56 0.82 -1.09 0.90
CA ASN A 56 -0.29 -0.27 1.33
C ASN A 56 -0.85 0.47 0.12
N GLY A 57 -2.17 0.44 -0.04
CA GLY A 57 -2.90 1.21 -1.05
C GLY A 57 -4.10 1.90 -0.42
N TYR A 58 -4.53 3.02 -0.98
CA TYR A 58 -5.64 3.83 -0.44
C TYR A 58 -6.64 4.13 -1.55
N ASP A 59 -7.92 4.12 -1.21
CA ASP A 59 -9.01 4.51 -2.14
C ASP A 59 -9.09 6.02 -2.39
N THR A 60 -8.26 6.77 -1.68
CA THR A 60 -8.13 8.23 -1.74
C THR A 60 -6.71 8.56 -2.16
N ASP A 61 -6.54 9.63 -2.94
CA ASP A 61 -5.22 10.16 -3.29
C ASP A 61 -4.40 10.44 -2.03
N PHE A 62 -3.10 10.13 -2.07
CA PHE A 62 -2.22 10.25 -0.91
C PHE A 62 -2.22 11.65 -0.28
N GLU A 63 -2.35 12.70 -1.08
CA GLU A 63 -2.41 14.09 -0.64
C GLU A 63 -3.70 14.42 0.13
N ALA A 64 -4.76 13.66 -0.11
CA ALA A 64 -6.08 13.85 0.49
C ALA A 64 -6.35 12.88 1.66
N ILE A 65 -5.40 12.00 2.02
CA ILE A 65 -5.53 11.14 3.20
C ILE A 65 -5.54 12.01 4.46
N SER A 66 -6.51 11.78 5.34
CA SER A 66 -6.69 12.61 6.55
C SER A 66 -6.63 11.80 7.85
N ILE A 67 -6.99 10.51 7.83
CA ILE A 67 -7.03 9.66 9.03
C ILE A 67 -5.62 9.25 9.46
N GLU A 68 -4.81 8.71 8.55
CA GLU A 68 -3.43 8.28 8.80
C GLU A 68 -2.53 8.64 7.61
N PRO A 69 -2.23 9.94 7.38
CA PRO A 69 -1.52 10.36 6.18
C PRO A 69 -0.05 9.92 6.19
N PRO A 70 0.39 9.12 5.21
CA PRO A 70 1.81 8.97 4.91
C PRO A 70 2.35 10.32 4.44
N ARG A 71 3.39 10.83 5.09
CA ARG A 71 3.99 12.12 4.72
C ARG A 71 5.11 11.91 3.71
N LEU A 72 5.01 12.58 2.57
CA LEU A 72 6.11 12.66 1.61
C LEU A 72 7.31 13.38 2.23
N LEU A 73 8.48 12.74 2.18
CA LEU A 73 9.76 13.34 2.57
C LEU A 73 10.59 13.74 1.36
N GLU A 74 10.57 12.91 0.31
CA GLU A 74 11.35 13.12 -0.91
C GLU A 74 10.60 12.55 -2.12
N GLY A 75 10.73 13.18 -3.28
CA GLY A 75 10.14 12.70 -4.53
C GLY A 75 8.68 13.09 -4.69
N ARG A 76 7.84 12.10 -5.01
CA ARG A 76 6.38 12.25 -5.19
C ARG A 76 5.64 11.01 -4.68
N TYR A 77 4.33 11.15 -4.47
CA TYR A 77 3.47 9.99 -4.28
C TYR A 77 3.40 9.12 -5.55
N PRO A 78 3.19 7.80 -5.42
CA PRO A 78 3.27 6.88 -6.55
C PRO A 78 2.06 7.01 -7.48
N ASN A 79 2.33 7.11 -8.79
CA ASN A 79 1.34 6.87 -9.84
C ASN A 79 1.26 5.37 -10.17
N LEU A 80 0.40 5.01 -11.13
CA LEU A 80 0.35 3.65 -11.68
C LEU A 80 1.74 3.23 -12.21
N GLY A 81 2.17 2.02 -11.85
CA GLY A 81 3.49 1.47 -12.20
C GLY A 81 4.66 2.01 -11.37
N GLU A 82 4.37 2.84 -10.36
CA GLU A 82 5.36 3.38 -9.42
C GLU A 82 5.07 2.93 -7.99
N VAL A 83 6.10 2.95 -7.14
CA VAL A 83 5.96 2.74 -5.71
C VAL A 83 6.67 3.83 -4.93
N ALA A 84 6.14 4.19 -3.77
CA ALA A 84 6.88 4.91 -2.76
C ALA A 84 7.22 3.98 -1.60
N ILE A 85 8.28 4.28 -0.85
CA ILE A 85 8.79 3.40 0.21
C ILE A 85 8.91 4.14 1.53
N GLU A 86 8.70 3.44 2.63
CA GLU A 86 8.89 4.00 3.96
C GLU A 86 10.38 4.29 4.23
N GLN A 87 10.71 5.42 4.85
CA GLN A 87 12.10 5.86 5.05
C GLN A 87 12.98 4.84 5.78
N ARG A 88 12.44 4.09 6.74
CA ARG A 88 13.16 3.06 7.50
C ARG A 88 13.37 1.81 6.64
N PHE A 89 12.43 1.48 5.78
CA PHE A 89 12.61 0.44 4.75
C PHE A 89 13.69 0.86 3.73
N ALA A 90 13.64 2.11 3.25
CA ALA A 90 14.64 2.67 2.34
C ALA A 90 16.05 2.59 2.95
N ALA A 91 16.22 3.10 4.17
CA ALA A 91 17.49 3.07 4.90
C ALA A 91 18.01 1.64 5.13
N ARG A 92 17.12 0.71 5.53
CA ARG A 92 17.49 -0.69 5.78
C ARG A 92 18.02 -1.40 4.53
N HIS A 93 17.46 -1.09 3.37
CA HIS A 93 17.78 -1.79 2.12
C HIS A 93 18.69 -0.98 1.19
N GLY A 94 19.09 0.23 1.58
CA GLY A 94 19.90 1.13 0.76
C GLY A 94 19.19 1.56 -0.52
N LEU A 95 17.86 1.69 -0.48
CA LEU A 95 17.03 2.07 -1.61
C LEU A 95 16.88 3.59 -1.71
N LYS A 96 16.78 4.08 -2.94
CA LYS A 96 16.57 5.50 -3.25
C LYS A 96 15.55 5.67 -4.37
N ILE A 97 15.09 6.90 -4.56
CA ILE A 97 14.25 7.27 -5.71
C ILE A 97 14.98 6.93 -7.01
N GLY A 98 14.23 6.36 -7.95
CA GLY A 98 14.72 5.89 -9.24
C GLY A 98 15.13 4.42 -9.26
N ASP A 99 15.36 3.79 -8.10
CA ASP A 99 15.65 2.35 -8.04
C ASP A 99 14.46 1.52 -8.52
N ARG A 100 14.75 0.30 -8.99
CA ARG A 100 13.72 -0.68 -9.38
C ARG A 100 13.52 -1.72 -8.30
N LEU A 101 12.25 -1.97 -7.97
CA LEU A 101 11.84 -3.09 -7.13
C LEU A 101 11.09 -4.10 -8.01
N TYR A 102 11.30 -5.38 -7.72
CA TYR A 102 10.66 -6.45 -8.45
C TYR A 102 9.74 -7.22 -7.52
N PHE A 103 8.51 -7.45 -7.95
CA PHE A 103 7.45 -8.07 -7.16
C PHE A 103 6.92 -9.32 -7.84
N ILE A 104 6.55 -10.32 -7.04
CA ILE A 104 5.82 -11.50 -7.53
C ILE A 104 4.34 -11.29 -7.27
N THR A 105 3.55 -11.35 -8.33
CA THR A 105 2.09 -11.36 -8.27
C THR A 105 1.55 -12.73 -7.81
N PRO A 106 0.26 -12.82 -7.42
CA PRO A 106 -0.36 -14.09 -7.05
C PRO A 106 -0.33 -15.17 -8.13
N ASP A 107 -0.23 -14.80 -9.41
CA ASP A 107 -0.09 -15.70 -10.55
C ASP A 107 1.38 -15.98 -10.94
N GLU A 108 2.32 -15.70 -10.03
CA GLU A 108 3.76 -15.94 -10.16
C GLU A 108 4.43 -15.19 -11.33
N GLN A 109 3.87 -14.06 -11.74
CA GLN A 109 4.52 -13.13 -12.68
C GLN A 109 5.41 -12.15 -11.92
N GLU A 110 6.57 -11.83 -12.50
CA GLU A 110 7.45 -10.79 -11.97
C GLU A 110 7.15 -9.44 -12.63
N LEU A 111 6.80 -8.44 -11.81
CA LEU A 111 6.58 -7.07 -12.24
C LEU A 111 7.64 -6.14 -11.65
N ALA A 112 8.11 -5.18 -12.46
CA ALA A 112 9.11 -4.20 -12.05
C ALA A 112 8.48 -2.82 -11.90
N TYR A 113 8.71 -2.19 -10.76
CA TYR A 113 8.24 -0.84 -10.44
C TYR A 113 9.40 0.06 -10.08
N GLN A 114 9.27 1.34 -10.39
CA GLN A 114 10.24 2.36 -10.00
C GLN A 114 9.85 2.99 -8.67
N VAL A 115 10.85 3.21 -7.81
CA VAL A 115 10.68 4.02 -6.59
C VAL A 115 10.53 5.49 -6.98
N SER A 116 9.37 6.09 -6.73
CA SER A 116 9.07 7.49 -7.05
C SER A 116 9.17 8.43 -5.84
N GLY A 117 9.11 7.90 -4.62
CA GLY A 117 9.20 8.71 -3.40
C GLY A 117 9.57 7.94 -2.15
N ILE A 118 10.00 8.69 -1.14
CA ILE A 118 10.27 8.21 0.21
C ILE A 118 9.26 8.88 1.15
N LEU A 119 8.54 8.06 1.92
CA LEU A 119 7.49 8.49 2.83
C LEU A 119 7.85 8.21 4.29
N PHE A 120 7.27 8.98 5.19
CA PHE A 120 7.20 8.67 6.61
C PHE A 120 5.77 8.47 7.05
N HIS A 121 5.47 7.29 7.58
CA HIS A 121 4.14 6.96 8.06
C HIS A 121 4.21 6.62 9.55
N VAL A 122 3.72 7.56 10.37
CA VAL A 122 3.77 7.49 11.84
C VAL A 122 3.05 6.25 12.37
N TYR A 123 1.91 5.91 11.77
CA TYR A 123 1.02 4.83 12.22
C TYR A 123 1.33 3.47 11.59
N ASN A 124 2.40 3.38 10.79
CA ASN A 124 2.77 2.09 10.22
C ASN A 124 3.42 1.18 11.29
N LEU A 125 2.70 0.10 11.64
CA LEU A 125 3.14 -0.93 12.58
C LEU A 125 4.28 -1.82 12.05
N SER A 126 4.50 -1.83 10.73
CA SER A 126 5.59 -2.57 10.07
C SER A 126 6.44 -1.64 9.21
N PRO A 127 7.11 -0.66 9.82
CA PRO A 127 7.74 0.42 9.07
C PRO A 127 8.98 -0.03 8.29
N ASN A 128 9.69 -1.04 8.80
CA ASN A 128 10.87 -1.61 8.17
C ASN A 128 10.54 -2.52 6.97
N THR A 129 9.28 -2.55 6.54
CA THR A 129 8.75 -3.34 5.42
C THR A 129 7.71 -2.56 4.60
N GLY A 130 7.52 -1.26 4.84
CA GLY A 130 6.42 -0.49 4.24
C GLY A 130 6.69 -0.04 2.81
N ILE A 131 5.83 -0.46 1.89
CA ILE A 131 5.76 -0.02 0.49
C ILE A 131 4.36 0.55 0.24
N TYR A 132 4.27 1.57 -0.61
CA TYR A 132 3.05 2.28 -0.94
C TYR A 132 2.89 2.32 -2.45
N ALA A 133 1.68 2.03 -2.92
CA ALA A 133 1.33 2.08 -4.34
C ALA A 133 -0.06 2.68 -4.49
N ASN A 134 -0.44 3.00 -5.73
CA ASN A 134 -1.84 3.22 -6.05
C ASN A 134 -2.65 1.96 -5.68
N LEU A 135 -3.91 2.12 -5.26
CA LEU A 135 -4.77 0.99 -4.86
C LEU A 135 -4.91 -0.06 -5.97
N GLN A 136 -4.93 0.33 -7.24
CA GLN A 136 -4.99 -0.62 -8.35
C GLN A 136 -3.78 -1.55 -8.37
N ASP A 137 -2.57 -0.99 -8.29
CA ASP A 137 -1.33 -1.78 -8.29
C ASP A 137 -1.18 -2.57 -6.99
N ALA A 138 -1.60 -1.99 -5.86
CA ALA A 138 -1.58 -2.68 -4.58
C ALA A 138 -2.48 -3.92 -4.56
N ASN A 139 -3.60 -3.92 -5.31
CA ASN A 139 -4.46 -5.10 -5.48
C ASN A 139 -3.88 -6.13 -6.47
N LEU A 140 -3.00 -5.70 -7.37
CA LEU A 140 -2.36 -6.57 -8.36
C LEU A 140 -1.21 -7.38 -7.75
N LEU A 141 -0.50 -6.80 -6.80
CA LEU A 141 0.69 -7.35 -6.14
C LEU A 141 0.34 -8.19 -4.90
#